data_AF-A0A1W9Q174-F1
#
_entry.id   AF-A0A1W9Q174-F1
#
_cell.length_a   1.000
_cell.length_b   1.000
_cell.length_c   1.000
_cell.angle_alpha   90.00
_cell.angle_beta   90.00
_cell.angle_gamma   90.00
#
_symmetry.space_group_name_H-M   'P 1'
#
loop_
_entity.id
_entity.type
_entity.pdbx_description
1 polymer ?
#
loop_
_entity_poly.entity_id
_entity_poly.type
_entity_poly.pdbx_seq_one_letter_code
_entity_poly.pdbx_strand_id
1 'polypeptide(L)'
;MKNYHFCTNSVSGSNYNPRNIQYIPAVINFAFLDLAQNRSFFKGLNISGIRNNRVKIPLSVPAVGGLFPEEEIVLMNQYPGRKCSGTLFFVIFSDLDGTLLDHHTYEWQAARPALNLCNRLKYPVVLVSSKTRAEMEILRDEMSISGPFVTENGGGVFIPPRPDVSPGSDATGGACPQEMKKLSLGLPYPRLVAALREIRKELGLNLKGFSDMKVNEISRLTGLDPDSARLAAMREYDEPFIILNEQPSDLAAVVQAAEKRGLTITTGGRFYHLQGGNDKGQAMDRVLSWYRQCHGNVASVALGDSPNDFPMLERADFPVFVGVPKDAAALTEKIPRLTVTPEQGPRGWNSAVQNILERYLNRPADG
;
A
#
# COMPACT_ATOMS: atom_id res chain seq x y z
N MET A 1 4.42 -35.98 40.87
CA MET A 1 5.42 -35.16 41.61
C MET A 1 6.18 -34.38 40.55
N LYS A 2 6.10 -33.06 40.38
CA LYS A 2 5.90 -31.95 41.32
C LYS A 2 4.72 -31.06 40.88
N ASN A 3 3.95 -30.59 41.86
CA ASN A 3 2.84 -29.66 41.74
C ASN A 3 3.36 -28.23 41.61
N TYR A 4 2.68 -27.40 40.81
CA TYR A 4 2.43 -26.01 41.21
C TYR A 4 0.95 -25.67 40.98
N HIS A 5 0.36 -25.20 42.07
CA HIS A 5 -1.04 -24.87 42.26
C HIS A 5 -1.46 -23.65 41.44
N PHE A 6 -2.60 -23.74 40.77
CA PHE A 6 -3.36 -22.56 40.36
C PHE A 6 -4.03 -21.95 41.59
N CYS A 7 -3.57 -20.78 42.01
CA CYS A 7 -4.32 -19.93 42.93
C CYS A 7 -5.51 -19.32 42.17
N THR A 8 -6.70 -19.85 42.43
CA THR A 8 -7.95 -19.16 42.17
C THR A 8 -8.10 -18.06 43.22
N ASN A 9 -7.86 -16.80 42.83
CA ASN A 9 -8.41 -15.69 43.61
C ASN A 9 -9.88 -15.54 43.25
N SER A 10 -10.70 -16.20 44.06
CA SER A 10 -12.08 -15.87 44.30
C SER A 10 -12.19 -14.40 44.72
N VAL A 11 -12.84 -13.59 43.89
CA VAL A 11 -13.58 -12.43 44.39
C VAL A 11 -15.05 -12.80 44.30
N SER A 12 -15.52 -13.53 45.30
CA SER A 12 -16.92 -13.51 45.70
C SER A 12 -17.16 -12.19 46.44
N GLY A 13 -17.88 -11.27 45.82
CA GLY A 13 -18.25 -9.98 46.38
C GLY A 13 -19.38 -9.38 45.56
N SER A 14 -20.59 -9.80 45.92
CA SER A 14 -21.92 -9.31 45.51
C SER A 14 -21.97 -7.93 44.85
N ASN A 15 -22.28 -7.91 43.55
CA ASN A 15 -23.45 -7.20 43.00
C ASN A 15 -23.60 -7.54 41.52
N TYR A 16 -24.37 -8.60 41.26
CA TYR A 16 -24.99 -8.81 39.96
C TYR A 16 -25.92 -7.63 39.70
N ASN A 17 -25.49 -6.67 38.88
CA ASN A 17 -26.37 -5.64 38.35
C ASN A 17 -26.74 -6.04 36.91
N PRO A 18 -27.98 -6.48 36.62
CA PRO A 18 -28.38 -6.92 35.28
C PRO A 18 -28.52 -5.75 34.27
N ARG A 19 -27.83 -4.63 34.48
CA ARG A 19 -27.89 -3.43 33.64
C ARG A 19 -26.54 -2.98 33.06
N ASN A 20 -25.52 -3.85 33.01
CA ASN A 20 -24.32 -3.55 32.22
C ASN A 20 -24.60 -3.74 30.72
N ILE A 21 -25.10 -2.69 30.10
CA ILE A 21 -25.21 -2.54 28.65
C ILE A 21 -23.82 -2.12 28.15
N GLN A 22 -23.11 -3.00 27.45
CA GLN A 22 -21.89 -2.63 26.74
C GLN A 22 -22.25 -1.76 25.53
N TYR A 23 -21.58 -0.62 25.41
CA TYR A 23 -21.72 0.29 24.27
C TYR A 23 -20.48 0.19 23.39
N ILE A 24 -20.67 -0.14 22.11
CA ILE A 24 -19.61 -0.21 21.10
C ILE A 24 -19.57 1.15 20.35
N PRO A 25 -18.38 1.72 20.06
CA PRO A 25 -18.25 2.93 19.23
C PRO A 25 -18.82 2.71 17.81
N ALA A 26 -19.58 3.68 17.30
CA ALA A 26 -20.26 3.64 15.99
C ALA A 26 -19.38 3.41 14.75
N VAL A 27 -18.04 3.41 14.87
CA VAL A 27 -17.13 3.19 13.73
C VAL A 27 -17.13 1.73 13.24
N ILE A 28 -17.62 0.80 14.05
CA ILE A 28 -17.73 -0.62 13.68
C ILE A 28 -18.95 -0.89 12.77
N ASN A 29 -19.87 0.07 12.59
CA ASN A 29 -21.16 -0.20 11.96
C ASN A 29 -21.11 -0.42 10.44
N PHE A 30 -20.17 0.18 9.70
CA PHE A 30 -20.17 0.00 8.23
C PHE A 30 -19.71 -1.39 7.80
N ALA A 31 -18.72 -1.98 8.47
CA ALA A 31 -18.32 -3.36 8.23
C ALA A 31 -19.37 -4.36 8.75
N PHE A 32 -20.04 -4.06 9.87
CA PHE A 32 -21.07 -4.94 10.44
C PHE A 32 -22.40 -4.91 9.67
N LEU A 33 -22.83 -3.76 9.14
CA LEU A 33 -24.05 -3.64 8.34
C LEU A 33 -23.92 -4.37 7.01
N ASP A 34 -22.74 -4.33 6.39
CA ASP A 34 -22.48 -5.02 5.12
C ASP A 34 -22.38 -6.57 5.31
N LEU A 35 -21.82 -7.00 6.44
CA LEU A 35 -21.82 -8.42 6.86
C LEU A 35 -23.22 -8.92 7.27
N ALA A 36 -24.05 -8.07 7.87
CA ALA A 36 -25.40 -8.43 8.32
C ALA A 36 -26.42 -8.51 7.17
N GLN A 37 -26.25 -7.72 6.10
CA GLN A 37 -27.13 -7.76 4.93
C GLN A 37 -26.87 -8.97 4.02
N ASN A 38 -25.65 -9.53 4.04
CA ASN A 38 -25.23 -10.60 3.12
C ASN A 38 -25.16 -12.01 3.72
N ARG A 39 -25.48 -12.22 5.01
CA ARG A 39 -25.52 -13.57 5.61
C ARG A 39 -26.85 -13.88 6.27
N SER A 40 -27.38 -15.08 5.97
CA SER A 40 -28.65 -15.64 6.46
C SER A 40 -28.75 -15.74 7.99
N PHE A 41 -27.64 -15.61 8.71
CA PHE A 41 -27.57 -15.67 10.18
C PHE A 41 -28.19 -14.46 10.90
N PHE A 42 -28.26 -13.29 10.25
CA PHE A 42 -28.67 -12.03 10.90
C PHE A 42 -30.10 -11.57 10.59
N LYS A 43 -30.89 -12.36 9.84
CA LYS A 43 -32.31 -12.05 9.57
C LYS A 43 -33.12 -12.12 10.87
N GLY A 44 -33.49 -10.96 11.42
CA GLY A 44 -34.42 -10.83 12.56
C GLY A 44 -34.01 -9.87 13.66
N LEU A 45 -32.82 -9.26 13.61
CA LEU A 45 -32.38 -8.29 14.61
C LEU A 45 -33.06 -6.92 14.41
N ASN A 46 -33.96 -6.57 15.34
CA ASN A 46 -34.63 -5.28 15.35
C ASN A 46 -33.76 -4.22 16.06
N ILE A 47 -33.12 -3.34 15.29
CA ILE A 47 -32.23 -2.29 15.80
C ILE A 47 -33.05 -1.02 16.01
N SER A 48 -33.68 -0.87 17.19
CA SER A 48 -34.35 0.36 17.58
C SER A 48 -33.58 1.08 18.69
N GLY A 49 -33.08 2.29 18.38
CA GLY A 49 -32.53 3.21 19.37
C GLY A 49 -31.07 3.61 19.14
N ILE A 50 -30.83 4.53 18.21
CA ILE A 50 -29.57 5.27 18.11
C ILE A 50 -29.71 6.56 18.93
N ARG A 51 -28.89 6.71 19.97
CA ARG A 51 -28.63 8.01 20.63
C ARG A 51 -27.14 8.10 20.94
N ASN A 52 -26.53 9.25 20.65
CA ASN A 52 -25.11 9.55 20.89
C ASN A 52 -24.13 8.49 20.33
N ASN A 53 -24.26 8.11 19.05
CA ASN A 53 -23.30 7.23 18.36
C ASN A 53 -23.04 5.87 19.04
N ARG A 54 -24.06 5.32 19.69
CA ARG A 54 -23.99 4.05 20.42
C ARG A 54 -25.22 3.20 20.11
N VAL A 55 -25.01 1.93 19.73
CA VAL A 55 -26.07 0.95 19.44
C VAL A 55 -26.11 -0.11 20.54
N LYS A 56 -27.32 -0.54 20.90
CA LYS A 56 -27.58 -1.52 21.96
C LYS A 56 -27.79 -2.91 21.34
N ILE A 57 -26.93 -3.88 21.63
CA ILE A 57 -27.05 -5.26 21.11
C ILE A 57 -27.13 -6.24 22.31
N PRO A 58 -28.12 -7.15 22.35
CA PRO A 58 -28.17 -8.20 23.37
C PRO A 58 -27.17 -9.33 23.06
N LEU A 59 -26.31 -9.66 24.02
CA LEU A 59 -25.32 -10.74 23.92
C LEU A 59 -25.97 -12.08 24.25
N SER A 60 -26.25 -12.89 23.23
CA SER A 60 -26.50 -14.33 23.41
C SER A 60 -26.20 -15.13 22.14
N VAL A 61 -24.92 -15.45 21.87
CA VAL A 61 -24.52 -16.57 20.96
C VAL A 61 -23.17 -17.16 21.41
N PRO A 62 -22.95 -18.50 21.39
CA PRO A 62 -21.75 -19.15 21.90
C PRO A 62 -20.56 -19.12 20.91
N ALA A 63 -19.36 -19.35 21.45
CA ALA A 63 -18.09 -19.39 20.72
C ALA A 63 -18.11 -20.38 19.54
N VAL A 64 -17.74 -19.89 18.35
CA VAL A 64 -17.39 -20.73 17.20
C VAL A 64 -15.94 -20.45 16.85
N GLY A 65 -15.06 -21.40 17.20
CA GLY A 65 -13.69 -21.42 16.74
C GLY A 65 -13.59 -21.88 15.28
N GLY A 66 -12.55 -21.42 14.59
CA GLY A 66 -12.07 -22.03 13.35
C GLY A 66 -12.55 -21.42 12.05
N LEU A 67 -12.47 -20.09 11.87
CA LEU A 67 -12.78 -19.45 10.57
C LEU A 67 -12.00 -18.17 10.28
N PHE A 68 -10.76 -18.04 10.76
CA PHE A 68 -9.78 -17.05 10.28
C PHE A 68 -8.36 -17.62 10.48
N PRO A 69 -7.42 -17.49 9.52
CA PRO A 69 -6.02 -17.74 9.81
C PRO A 69 -5.58 -16.74 10.90
N GLU A 70 -5.00 -17.25 12.00
CA GLU A 70 -4.67 -16.45 13.19
C GLU A 70 -3.74 -15.26 12.89
N GLU A 71 -3.03 -15.27 11.76
CA GLU A 71 -2.11 -14.21 11.34
C GLU A 71 -2.82 -12.90 10.95
N GLU A 72 -4.06 -12.95 10.47
CA GLU A 72 -4.80 -11.76 9.98
C GLU A 72 -5.37 -10.91 11.13
N ILE A 73 -5.57 -11.50 12.32
CA ILE A 73 -6.21 -10.86 13.47
C ILE A 73 -5.20 -10.08 14.34
N VAL A 74 -3.90 -10.36 14.24
CA VAL A 74 -2.88 -9.77 15.14
C VAL A 74 -2.53 -8.32 14.79
N LEU A 75 -2.78 -7.87 13.55
CA LEU A 75 -2.46 -6.49 13.14
C LEU A 75 -3.48 -5.43 13.60
N MET A 76 -4.70 -5.83 13.99
CA MET A 76 -5.79 -4.88 14.25
C MET A 76 -5.82 -4.29 15.67
N ASN A 77 -5.16 -4.90 16.65
CA ASN A 77 -5.34 -4.54 18.07
C ASN A 77 -4.13 -3.85 18.74
N GLN A 78 -3.08 -3.46 18.00
CA GLN A 78 -1.80 -3.10 18.62
C GLN A 78 -1.46 -1.60 18.71
N TYR A 79 -2.34 -0.67 18.33
CA TYR A 79 -2.00 0.77 18.40
C TYR A 79 -3.02 1.55 19.24
N PRO A 80 -2.74 1.82 20.54
CA PRO A 80 -3.59 2.69 21.33
C PRO A 80 -3.52 4.12 20.79
N GLY A 81 -4.71 4.71 20.63
CA GLY A 81 -4.94 5.93 19.87
C GLY A 81 -4.10 7.11 20.34
N ARG A 82 -3.26 7.64 19.43
CA ARG A 82 -2.82 9.04 19.52
C ARG A 82 -4.06 9.93 19.35
N LYS A 83 -4.11 11.02 20.12
CA LYS A 83 -5.17 12.04 19.99
C LYS A 83 -5.21 12.52 18.54
N CYS A 84 -6.32 12.25 17.84
CA CYS A 84 -6.59 12.79 16.51
C CYS A 84 -6.58 14.32 16.60
N SER A 85 -5.63 14.96 15.93
CA SER A 85 -5.70 16.40 15.69
C SER A 85 -6.88 16.66 14.75
N GLY A 86 -7.67 17.70 15.01
CA GLY A 86 -8.70 18.16 14.06
C GLY A 86 -8.12 18.66 12.74
N THR A 87 -6.79 18.80 12.64
CA THR A 87 -6.06 19.20 11.44
C THR A 87 -5.87 18.02 10.49
N LEU A 88 -6.14 18.24 9.20
CA LEU A 88 -5.93 17.26 8.14
C LEU A 88 -4.47 16.83 8.05
N PHE A 89 -4.20 15.53 8.11
CA PHE A 89 -2.88 14.93 7.98
C PHE A 89 -2.66 14.41 6.55
N PHE A 90 -1.64 14.91 5.85
CA PHE A 90 -1.36 14.46 4.49
C PHE A 90 -0.42 13.26 4.44
N VAL A 91 -0.72 12.30 3.56
CA VAL A 91 0.20 11.22 3.17
C VAL A 91 0.43 11.33 1.66
N ILE A 92 1.69 11.48 1.26
CA ILE A 92 2.09 11.70 -0.13
C ILE A 92 2.57 10.38 -0.69
N PHE A 93 1.83 9.79 -1.61
CA PHE A 93 2.22 8.62 -2.36
C PHE A 93 2.86 9.03 -3.67
N SER A 94 4.00 8.46 -3.99
CA SER A 94 4.75 8.82 -5.20
C SER A 94 5.24 7.58 -5.89
N ASP A 95 4.94 7.48 -7.19
CA ASP A 95 5.80 6.69 -8.06
C ASP A 95 7.22 7.26 -8.13
N LEU A 96 8.16 6.47 -8.63
CA LEU A 96 9.55 6.83 -8.78
C LEU A 96 9.93 7.22 -10.20
N ASP A 97 9.99 6.26 -11.12
CA ASP A 97 10.58 6.47 -12.45
C ASP A 97 9.70 7.37 -13.31
N GLY A 98 10.23 8.51 -13.76
CA GLY A 98 9.42 9.49 -14.50
C GLY A 98 8.50 10.33 -13.61
N THR A 99 8.47 10.07 -12.30
CA THR A 99 7.67 10.81 -11.32
C THR A 99 8.56 11.59 -10.34
N LEU A 100 9.17 10.91 -9.36
CA LEU A 100 10.08 11.53 -8.40
C LEU A 100 11.54 11.55 -8.89
N LEU A 101 11.88 10.57 -9.73
CA LEU A 101 13.12 10.48 -10.49
C LEU A 101 12.85 10.98 -11.91
N ASP A 102 13.76 11.78 -12.45
CA ASP A 102 13.75 12.09 -13.87
C ASP A 102 13.87 10.81 -14.70
N HIS A 103 13.06 10.70 -15.76
CA HIS A 103 13.00 9.50 -16.60
C HIS A 103 14.33 9.18 -17.30
N HIS A 104 15.15 10.20 -17.58
CA HIS A 104 16.39 10.06 -18.34
C HIS A 104 17.62 10.11 -17.43
N THR A 105 17.66 11.04 -16.49
CA THR A 105 18.85 11.26 -15.64
C THR A 105 18.77 10.53 -14.30
N TYR A 106 17.60 10.01 -13.90
CA TYR A 106 17.35 9.46 -12.57
C TYR A 106 17.60 10.46 -11.42
N GLU A 107 17.72 11.74 -11.74
CA GLU A 107 17.91 12.80 -10.75
C GLU A 107 16.58 13.19 -10.09
N TRP A 108 16.62 13.51 -8.80
CA TRP A 108 15.44 13.88 -8.01
C TRP A 108 15.59 15.25 -7.34
N GLN A 109 16.72 15.94 -7.54
CA GLN A 109 17.07 17.16 -6.82
C GLN A 109 16.07 18.31 -7.08
N ALA A 110 15.37 18.28 -8.21
CA ALA A 110 14.29 19.22 -8.50
C ALA A 110 13.08 19.06 -7.56
N ALA A 111 12.84 17.87 -7.02
CA ALA A 111 11.80 17.57 -6.03
C ALA A 111 12.21 17.91 -4.57
N ARG A 112 13.50 18.19 -4.33
CA ARG A 112 14.06 18.43 -3.00
C ARG A 112 13.33 19.52 -2.19
N PRO A 113 12.89 20.66 -2.76
CA PRO A 113 12.16 21.67 -1.98
C PRO A 113 10.86 21.14 -1.37
N ALA A 114 10.03 20.42 -2.13
CA ALA A 114 8.79 19.85 -1.61
C ALA A 114 9.03 18.64 -0.69
N LEU A 115 10.06 17.81 -0.94
CA LEU A 115 10.49 16.77 0.01
C LEU A 115 10.87 17.38 1.37
N ASN A 116 11.63 18.47 1.36
CA ASN A 116 11.99 19.21 2.57
C ASN A 116 10.77 19.80 3.27
N LEU A 117 9.78 20.31 2.52
CA LEU A 117 8.52 20.79 3.09
C LEU A 117 7.75 19.66 3.79
N CYS A 118 7.59 18.50 3.14
CA CYS A 118 6.97 17.31 3.73
C CYS A 118 7.67 16.90 5.02
N ASN A 119 9.01 16.84 5.03
CA ASN A 119 9.78 16.49 6.22
C ASN A 119 9.63 17.51 7.37
N ARG A 120 9.60 18.82 7.06
CA ARG A 120 9.36 19.87 8.07
C ARG A 120 7.96 19.74 8.68
N LEU A 121 6.95 19.46 7.87
CA LEU A 121 5.56 19.31 8.31
C LEU A 121 5.25 17.93 8.91
N LYS A 122 6.20 16.99 8.86
CA LYS A 122 6.03 15.59 9.28
C LYS A 122 4.93 14.87 8.50
N TYR A 123 4.73 15.26 7.24
CA TYR A 123 3.90 14.53 6.30
C TYR A 123 4.73 13.47 5.58
N PRO A 124 4.39 12.18 5.72
CA PRO A 124 5.15 11.09 5.15
C PRO A 124 5.05 11.10 3.63
N VAL A 125 6.20 10.83 2.99
CA VAL A 125 6.27 10.44 1.59
C VAL A 125 6.41 8.92 1.56
N VAL A 126 5.49 8.25 0.88
CA VAL A 126 5.42 6.80 0.68
C VAL A 126 5.78 6.54 -0.78
N LEU A 127 6.92 5.91 -1.01
CA LEU A 127 7.34 5.53 -2.36
C LEU A 127 6.59 4.28 -2.80
N VAL A 128 6.09 4.26 -4.04
CA VAL A 128 5.28 3.19 -4.62
C VAL A 128 5.77 2.88 -6.03
N SER A 129 6.62 1.86 -6.19
CA SER A 129 7.35 1.61 -7.44
C SER A 129 7.22 0.16 -7.94
N SER A 130 7.58 -0.07 -9.20
CA SER A 130 7.85 -1.41 -9.76
C SER A 130 9.20 -1.97 -9.31
N LYS A 131 10.07 -1.14 -8.71
CA LYS A 131 11.38 -1.54 -8.18
C LYS A 131 11.27 -2.54 -7.02
N THR A 132 12.32 -3.33 -6.87
CA THR A 132 12.48 -4.28 -5.74
C THR A 132 12.65 -3.57 -4.43
N ARG A 133 12.46 -4.30 -3.33
CA ARG A 133 12.88 -3.82 -2.01
C ARG A 133 14.36 -3.41 -1.98
N ALA A 134 15.24 -4.20 -2.60
CA ALA A 134 16.68 -3.98 -2.57
C ALA A 134 17.08 -2.65 -3.24
N GLU A 135 16.44 -2.31 -4.37
CA GLU A 135 16.62 -1.00 -5.01
C GLU A 135 15.99 0.13 -4.17
N MET A 136 14.80 -0.10 -3.63
CA MET A 136 14.04 0.90 -2.88
C MET A 136 14.71 1.30 -1.57
N GLU A 137 15.39 0.37 -0.89
CA GLU A 137 16.14 0.68 0.34
C GLU A 137 17.23 1.72 0.09
N ILE A 138 18.02 1.57 -0.99
CA ILE A 138 19.07 2.54 -1.35
C ILE A 138 18.48 3.90 -1.69
N LEU A 139 17.48 3.94 -2.59
CA LEU A 139 16.88 5.19 -3.05
C LEU A 139 16.21 5.96 -1.89
N ARG A 140 15.59 5.24 -0.95
CA ARG A 140 14.98 5.85 0.24
C ARG A 140 16.03 6.49 1.13
N ASP A 141 17.16 5.82 1.35
CA ASP A 141 18.23 6.34 2.17
C ASP A 141 18.86 7.59 1.52
N GLU A 142 19.11 7.55 0.21
CA GLU A 142 19.61 8.71 -0.56
C GLU A 142 18.70 9.94 -0.46
N MET A 143 17.38 9.73 -0.49
CA MET A 143 16.38 10.80 -0.39
C MET A 143 16.00 11.15 1.05
N SER A 144 16.56 10.45 2.05
CA SER A 144 16.18 10.58 3.46
C SER A 144 14.68 10.34 3.73
N ILE A 145 14.07 9.37 3.03
CA ILE A 145 12.66 8.99 3.15
C ILE A 145 12.53 7.74 4.04
N SER A 146 12.26 7.95 5.33
CA SER A 146 12.21 6.89 6.34
C SER A 146 10.82 6.24 6.54
N GLY A 147 9.79 6.66 5.80
CA GLY A 147 8.42 6.14 5.93
C GLY A 147 8.21 4.75 5.29
N PRO A 148 6.99 4.18 5.41
CA PRO A 148 6.61 2.99 4.67
C PRO A 148 6.79 3.17 3.16
N PHE A 149 6.98 2.06 2.46
CA PHE A 149 7.14 2.04 1.02
C PHE A 149 6.55 0.76 0.44
N VAL A 150 6.30 0.81 -0.87
CA VAL A 150 5.63 -0.23 -1.64
C VAL A 150 6.50 -0.61 -2.83
N THR A 151 6.72 -1.91 -3.00
CA THR A 151 7.60 -2.47 -4.03
C THR A 151 6.79 -3.24 -5.08
N GLU A 152 7.41 -3.48 -6.23
CA GLU A 152 6.93 -4.40 -7.27
C GLU A 152 5.43 -4.22 -7.58
N ASN A 153 5.05 -2.98 -7.90
CA ASN A 153 3.69 -2.58 -8.29
C ASN A 153 2.60 -2.95 -7.27
N GLY A 154 2.93 -2.87 -5.98
CA GLY A 154 1.98 -3.20 -4.92
C GLY A 154 2.13 -4.61 -4.37
N GLY A 155 3.10 -5.40 -4.85
CA GLY A 155 3.34 -6.75 -4.37
C GLY A 155 3.75 -6.82 -2.90
N GLY A 156 4.59 -5.88 -2.45
CA GLY A 156 5.07 -5.81 -1.07
C GLY A 156 4.84 -4.43 -0.45
N VAL A 157 4.33 -4.40 0.78
CA VAL A 157 4.28 -3.19 1.62
C VAL A 157 5.22 -3.37 2.81
N PHE A 158 6.12 -2.43 2.99
CA PHE A 158 7.16 -2.47 4.01
C PHE A 158 7.01 -1.28 4.97
N ILE A 159 6.91 -1.58 6.25
CA ILE A 159 6.77 -0.60 7.33
C ILE A 159 8.04 -0.66 8.19
N PRO A 160 8.95 0.32 8.06
CA PRO A 160 10.19 0.32 8.82
C PRO A 160 9.95 0.47 10.32
N PRO A 161 10.89 -0.04 11.15
CA PRO A 161 10.86 0.21 12.58
C PRO A 161 10.95 1.73 12.82
N ARG A 162 10.21 2.24 13.81
CA ARG A 162 10.26 3.66 14.12
C ARG A 162 11.46 3.96 15.02
N PRO A 163 12.36 4.88 14.63
CA PRO A 163 13.52 5.24 15.45
C PRO A 163 13.15 6.08 16.70
N ASP A 164 11.91 6.58 16.81
CA ASP A 164 11.45 7.43 17.91
C ASP A 164 11.03 6.67 19.19
N VAL A 165 11.18 5.34 19.21
CA VAL A 165 10.90 4.51 20.39
C VAL A 165 12.20 3.96 20.95
N SER A 166 12.73 4.65 21.96
CA SER A 166 13.85 4.14 22.74
C SER A 166 13.45 2.84 23.46
N PRO A 167 14.31 1.81 23.49
CA PRO A 167 14.08 0.64 24.32
C PRO A 167 14.15 1.07 25.80
N GLY A 168 12.99 1.26 26.44
CA GLY A 168 12.93 1.61 27.87
C GLY A 168 11.86 2.61 28.28
N SER A 169 11.02 3.15 27.38
CA SER A 169 9.86 3.94 27.81
C SER A 169 8.71 3.03 28.25
N ASP A 170 8.70 2.68 29.54
CA ASP A 170 7.53 2.10 30.21
C ASP A 170 6.34 3.07 30.12
N ALA A 171 5.38 2.81 29.23
CA ALA A 171 4.02 3.38 29.32
C ALA A 171 3.06 2.75 28.29
N THR A 172 2.43 1.62 28.63
CA THR A 172 1.05 1.22 28.24
C THR A 172 0.58 1.51 26.80
N GLY A 173 1.49 1.49 25.83
CA GLY A 173 1.26 2.00 24.49
C GLY A 173 1.98 1.15 23.47
N GLY A 174 1.26 0.24 22.81
CA GLY A 174 1.68 -0.67 21.75
C GLY A 174 3.14 -0.57 21.30
N ALA A 175 3.95 -1.57 21.65
CA ALA A 175 5.35 -1.65 21.28
C ALA A 175 5.53 -1.40 19.78
N CYS A 176 6.32 -0.39 19.41
CA CYS A 176 6.69 -0.20 18.01
C CYS A 176 7.52 -1.40 17.53
N PRO A 177 7.36 -1.81 16.26
CA PRO A 177 8.13 -2.93 15.73
C PRO A 177 9.62 -2.60 15.81
N GLN A 178 10.42 -3.50 16.40
CA GLN A 178 11.88 -3.40 16.39
C GLN A 178 12.46 -3.80 15.02
N GLU A 179 11.68 -4.52 14.22
CA GLU A 179 12.04 -5.00 12.88
C GLU A 179 11.06 -4.47 11.82
N MET A 180 11.51 -4.47 10.57
CA MET A 180 10.68 -4.14 9.40
C MET A 180 9.47 -5.07 9.31
N LYS A 181 8.26 -4.51 9.37
CA LYS A 181 7.04 -5.28 9.10
C LYS A 181 6.80 -5.37 7.60
N LYS A 182 6.56 -6.58 7.10
CA LYS A 182 6.30 -6.88 5.70
C LYS A 182 4.87 -7.39 5.53
N LEU A 183 4.10 -6.77 4.64
CA LEU A 183 2.80 -7.26 4.20
C LEU A 183 2.91 -7.66 2.72
N SER A 184 2.69 -8.94 2.44
CA SER A 184 2.71 -9.49 1.09
C SER A 184 1.30 -9.44 0.49
N LEU A 185 1.12 -8.68 -0.58
CA LEU A 185 -0.13 -8.66 -1.36
C LEU A 185 0.03 -9.41 -2.69
N GLY A 186 1.25 -9.46 -3.22
CA GLY A 186 1.59 -10.16 -4.45
C GLY A 186 1.86 -11.64 -4.24
N LEU A 187 1.86 -12.38 -5.36
CA LEU A 187 2.26 -13.79 -5.36
C LEU A 187 3.77 -13.93 -5.21
N PRO A 188 4.26 -14.94 -4.47
CA PRO A 188 5.71 -15.16 -4.34
C PRO A 188 6.39 -15.39 -5.70
N TYR A 189 7.52 -14.72 -5.90
CA TYR A 189 8.31 -14.75 -7.14
C TYR A 189 8.51 -16.15 -7.77
N PRO A 190 8.85 -17.22 -7.02
CA PRO A 190 9.00 -18.56 -7.61
C PRO A 190 7.74 -19.09 -8.33
N ARG A 191 6.54 -18.67 -7.88
CA ARG A 191 5.28 -19.04 -8.54
C ARG A 191 5.13 -18.33 -9.90
N LEU A 192 5.56 -17.08 -9.99
CA LEU A 192 5.53 -16.30 -11.22
C LEU A 192 6.53 -16.85 -12.25
N VAL A 193 7.74 -17.20 -11.79
CA VAL A 193 8.75 -17.87 -12.62
C VAL A 193 8.23 -19.21 -13.17
N ALA A 194 7.59 -20.03 -12.33
CA ALA A 194 6.99 -21.28 -12.77
C ALA A 194 5.88 -21.03 -13.81
N ALA A 195 4.98 -20.08 -13.55
CA ALA A 195 3.92 -19.74 -14.49
C ALA A 195 4.44 -19.22 -15.83
N LEU A 196 5.47 -18.36 -15.84
CA LEU A 196 6.07 -17.86 -17.08
C LEU A 196 6.67 -19.01 -17.90
N ARG A 197 7.30 -20.00 -17.25
CA ARG A 197 7.83 -21.21 -17.92
C ARG A 197 6.72 -22.07 -18.50
N GLU A 198 5.60 -22.20 -17.81
CA GLU A 198 4.43 -22.93 -18.32
C GLU A 198 3.82 -22.23 -19.53
N ILE A 199 3.62 -20.92 -19.47
CA ILE A 199 3.07 -20.11 -20.57
C ILE A 199 3.99 -20.21 -21.80
N ARG A 200 5.31 -20.12 -21.59
CA ARG A 200 6.33 -20.31 -22.63
C ARG A 200 6.18 -21.65 -23.35
N LYS A 201 5.97 -22.73 -22.58
CA LYS A 201 5.78 -24.08 -23.12
C LYS A 201 4.44 -24.24 -23.82
N GLU A 202 3.36 -23.69 -23.26
CA GLU A 202 2.00 -23.75 -23.82
C GLU A 202 1.92 -23.07 -25.19
N LEU A 203 2.51 -21.88 -25.31
CA LEU A 203 2.41 -21.05 -26.51
C LEU A 203 3.53 -21.31 -27.52
N GLY A 204 4.60 -22.02 -27.14
CA GLY A 204 5.79 -22.20 -27.98
C GLY A 204 6.54 -20.90 -28.26
N LEU A 205 6.28 -19.84 -27.49
CA LEU A 205 6.91 -18.53 -27.62
C LEU A 205 8.23 -18.47 -26.86
N ASN A 206 9.18 -17.67 -27.34
CA ASN A 206 10.45 -17.48 -26.67
C ASN A 206 10.36 -16.35 -25.64
N LEU A 207 9.66 -16.63 -24.53
CA LEU A 207 9.60 -15.75 -23.36
C LEU A 207 10.90 -15.85 -22.58
N LYS A 208 11.49 -14.72 -22.22
CA LYS A 208 12.69 -14.69 -21.38
C LYS A 208 12.46 -13.76 -20.19
N GLY A 209 12.40 -14.34 -18.99
CA GLY A 209 12.21 -13.60 -17.74
C GLY A 209 13.54 -13.19 -17.11
N PHE A 210 13.52 -12.28 -16.13
CA PHE A 210 14.68 -11.95 -15.32
C PHE A 210 15.28 -13.20 -14.66
N SER A 211 14.44 -14.17 -14.29
CA SER A 211 14.89 -15.46 -13.75
C SER A 211 15.74 -16.30 -14.72
N ASP A 212 15.69 -16.01 -16.03
CA ASP A 212 16.50 -16.66 -17.05
C ASP A 212 17.72 -15.81 -17.49
N MET A 213 17.80 -14.56 -17.03
CA MET A 213 18.83 -13.61 -17.44
C MET A 213 19.97 -13.55 -16.44
N LYS A 214 21.20 -13.48 -16.93
CA LYS A 214 22.35 -13.13 -16.08
C LYS A 214 22.34 -11.63 -15.80
N VAL A 215 22.95 -11.21 -14.70
CA VAL A 215 23.11 -9.78 -14.34
C VAL A 215 23.64 -8.93 -15.50
N ASN A 216 24.66 -9.39 -16.23
CA ASN A 216 25.22 -8.63 -17.36
C ASN A 216 24.21 -8.45 -18.50
N GLU A 217 23.30 -9.41 -18.68
CA GLU A 217 22.23 -9.28 -19.66
C GLU A 217 21.15 -8.30 -19.20
N ILE A 218 20.74 -8.39 -17.92
CA ILE A 218 19.83 -7.42 -17.30
C ILE A 218 20.41 -6.01 -17.45
N SER A 219 21.65 -5.80 -17.02
CA SER A 219 22.39 -4.53 -17.13
C SER A 219 22.39 -3.99 -18.57
N ARG A 220 22.69 -4.83 -19.57
CA ARG A 220 22.65 -4.41 -20.98
C ARG A 220 21.25 -4.01 -21.43
N LEU A 221 20.22 -4.75 -21.04
CA LEU A 221 18.84 -4.50 -21.46
C LEU A 221 18.21 -3.31 -20.73
N THR A 222 18.61 -3.04 -19.49
CA THR A 222 18.11 -1.94 -18.66
C THR A 222 18.96 -0.68 -18.74
N GLY A 223 20.24 -0.79 -19.13
CA GLY A 223 21.20 0.32 -19.05
C GLY A 223 21.69 0.59 -17.62
N LEU A 224 21.30 -0.24 -16.64
CA LEU A 224 21.79 -0.15 -15.27
C LEU A 224 23.24 -0.63 -15.18
N ASP A 225 24.01 -0.09 -14.25
CA ASP A 225 25.29 -0.66 -13.89
C ASP A 225 25.13 -2.08 -13.28
N PRO A 226 26.21 -2.88 -13.19
CA PRO A 226 26.10 -4.26 -12.70
C PRO A 226 25.56 -4.42 -11.28
N ASP A 227 25.78 -3.46 -10.37
CA ASP A 227 25.27 -3.51 -9.00
C ASP A 227 23.78 -3.19 -8.98
N SER A 228 23.36 -2.11 -9.64
CA SER A 228 21.93 -1.79 -9.80
C SER A 228 21.17 -2.92 -10.51
N ALA A 229 21.77 -3.57 -11.51
CA ALA A 229 21.19 -4.74 -12.17
C ALA A 229 21.07 -5.97 -11.25
N ARG A 230 21.99 -6.16 -10.30
CA ARG A 230 21.88 -7.20 -9.26
C ARG A 230 20.68 -6.94 -8.36
N LEU A 231 20.54 -5.70 -7.87
CA LEU A 231 19.41 -5.31 -7.02
C LEU A 231 18.09 -5.46 -7.78
N ALA A 232 18.07 -5.05 -9.04
CA ALA A 232 16.93 -5.25 -9.93
C ALA A 232 16.63 -6.74 -10.20
N ALA A 233 17.55 -7.67 -9.99
CA ALA A 233 17.24 -9.11 -10.10
C ALA A 233 16.62 -9.69 -8.81
N MET A 234 16.66 -8.98 -7.69
CA MET A 234 16.19 -9.46 -6.37
C MET A 234 14.67 -9.30 -6.21
N ARG A 235 13.91 -9.93 -7.11
CA ARG A 235 12.44 -9.88 -7.15
C ARG A 235 11.79 -10.73 -6.07
N GLU A 236 10.65 -10.26 -5.54
CA GLU A 236 9.84 -10.95 -4.54
C GLU A 236 8.39 -11.22 -5.02
N TYR A 237 7.86 -10.42 -5.95
CA TYR A 237 6.44 -10.37 -6.34
C TYR A 237 6.15 -10.08 -7.82
N ASP A 238 7.18 -9.85 -8.64
CA ASP A 238 7.07 -9.51 -10.05
C ASP A 238 8.12 -10.26 -10.87
N GLU A 239 7.73 -10.81 -12.03
CA GLU A 239 8.66 -11.36 -13.01
C GLU A 239 8.67 -10.51 -14.29
N PRO A 240 9.66 -9.60 -14.44
CA PRO A 240 9.88 -8.90 -15.69
C PRO A 240 10.32 -9.87 -16.78
N PHE A 241 9.76 -9.75 -17.97
CA PHE A 241 10.12 -10.58 -19.10
C PHE A 241 10.03 -9.84 -20.43
N ILE A 242 10.67 -10.42 -21.45
CA ILE A 242 10.59 -10.00 -22.85
C ILE A 242 10.07 -11.16 -23.71
N ILE A 243 9.46 -10.82 -24.83
CA ILE A 243 9.10 -11.76 -25.89
C ILE A 243 10.17 -11.62 -26.98
N LEU A 244 11.01 -12.65 -27.16
CA LEU A 244 12.05 -12.60 -28.19
C LEU A 244 11.42 -12.83 -29.57
N ASN A 245 11.73 -11.94 -30.52
CA ASN A 245 11.16 -11.92 -31.87
C ASN A 245 9.63 -11.74 -31.89
N GLU A 246 9.12 -10.92 -30.97
CA GLU A 246 7.69 -10.63 -30.79
C GLU A 246 6.96 -10.32 -32.11
N GLN A 247 5.87 -11.04 -32.34
CA GLN A 247 4.89 -10.78 -33.38
C GLN A 247 3.65 -10.05 -32.80
N PRO A 248 2.87 -9.33 -33.62
CA PRO A 248 1.75 -8.50 -33.13
C PRO A 248 0.70 -9.23 -32.27
N SER A 249 0.53 -10.55 -32.45
CA SER A 249 -0.43 -11.36 -31.69
C SER A 249 0.13 -11.97 -30.40
N ASP A 250 1.44 -11.96 -30.21
CA ASP A 250 2.10 -12.76 -29.18
C ASP A 250 1.75 -12.28 -27.78
N LEU A 251 1.86 -10.96 -27.53
CA LEU A 251 1.50 -10.39 -26.23
C LEU A 251 0.05 -10.72 -25.84
N ALA A 252 -0.89 -10.62 -26.78
CA ALA A 252 -2.30 -10.91 -26.50
C ALA A 252 -2.51 -12.39 -26.09
N ALA A 253 -1.79 -13.32 -26.73
CA ALA A 253 -1.83 -14.74 -26.35
C ALA A 253 -1.20 -14.97 -24.96
N VAL A 254 -0.10 -14.30 -24.65
CA VAL A 254 0.58 -14.38 -23.34
C VAL A 254 -0.32 -13.82 -22.23
N VAL A 255 -1.00 -12.69 -22.47
CA VAL A 255 -1.99 -12.09 -21.55
C VAL A 255 -3.11 -13.08 -21.25
N GLN A 256 -3.74 -13.66 -22.29
CA GLN A 256 -4.82 -14.65 -22.08
C GLN A 256 -4.34 -15.88 -21.30
N ALA A 257 -3.11 -16.35 -21.56
CA ALA A 257 -2.53 -17.49 -20.85
C ALA A 257 -2.23 -17.16 -19.37
N ALA A 258 -1.83 -15.92 -19.07
CA ALA A 258 -1.66 -15.44 -17.70
C ALA A 258 -3.00 -15.29 -16.96
N GLU A 259 -4.01 -14.71 -17.62
CA GLU A 259 -5.36 -14.54 -17.04
C GLU A 259 -6.01 -15.87 -16.66
N LYS A 260 -5.86 -16.91 -17.50
CA LYS A 260 -6.30 -18.29 -17.17
C LYS A 260 -5.68 -18.85 -15.90
N ARG A 261 -4.53 -18.32 -15.48
CA ARG A 261 -3.80 -18.69 -14.25
C ARG A 261 -4.07 -17.73 -13.08
N GLY A 262 -4.98 -16.77 -13.25
CA GLY A 262 -5.25 -15.73 -12.26
C GLY A 262 -4.08 -14.75 -12.08
N LEU A 263 -3.27 -14.57 -13.14
CA LEU A 263 -2.14 -13.65 -13.17
C LEU A 263 -2.45 -12.46 -14.08
N THR A 264 -1.75 -11.36 -13.83
CA THR A 264 -1.89 -10.12 -14.59
C THR A 264 -0.58 -9.80 -15.28
N ILE A 265 -0.67 -9.21 -16.47
CA ILE A 265 0.47 -8.64 -17.18
C ILE A 265 0.30 -7.14 -17.25
N THR A 266 1.33 -6.41 -16.80
CA THR A 266 1.42 -4.97 -17.01
C THR A 266 2.58 -4.65 -17.94
N THR A 267 2.41 -3.61 -18.74
CA THR A 267 3.45 -3.14 -19.67
C THR A 267 4.26 -2.04 -18.98
N GLY A 268 5.54 -2.28 -18.80
CA GLY A 268 6.51 -1.24 -18.46
C GLY A 268 7.15 -0.67 -19.74
N GLY A 269 8.22 0.11 -19.60
CA GLY A 269 8.89 0.70 -20.76
C GLY A 269 9.45 -0.35 -21.73
N ARG A 270 10.37 -1.21 -21.27
CA ARG A 270 11.04 -2.24 -22.09
C ARG A 270 10.64 -3.67 -21.76
N PHE A 271 9.99 -3.87 -20.61
CA PHE A 271 9.65 -5.17 -20.08
C PHE A 271 8.16 -5.27 -19.87
N TYR A 272 7.63 -6.46 -20.09
CA TYR A 272 6.36 -6.88 -19.55
C TYR A 272 6.58 -7.41 -18.13
N HIS A 273 5.58 -7.27 -17.28
CA HIS A 273 5.65 -7.62 -15.87
C HIS A 273 4.56 -8.63 -15.56
N LEU A 274 4.95 -9.87 -15.27
CA LEU A 274 4.03 -10.92 -14.85
C LEU A 274 3.92 -10.89 -13.32
N GLN A 275 2.73 -10.58 -12.82
CA GLN A 275 2.46 -10.44 -11.38
C GLN A 275 1.12 -11.08 -10.98
N GLY A 276 0.84 -11.07 -9.67
CA GLY A 276 -0.46 -11.52 -9.16
C GLY A 276 -1.57 -10.49 -9.40
N GLY A 277 -2.66 -10.61 -8.63
CA GLY A 277 -3.75 -9.63 -8.62
C GLY A 277 -3.47 -8.36 -7.82
N ASN A 278 -2.20 -8.09 -7.48
CA ASN A 278 -1.81 -6.89 -6.74
C ASN A 278 -1.76 -5.65 -7.66
N ASP A 279 -2.03 -4.48 -7.10
CA ASP A 279 -1.82 -3.19 -7.76
C ASP A 279 -1.39 -2.12 -6.75
N LYS A 280 -0.84 -1.01 -7.26
CA LYS A 280 -0.36 0.12 -6.44
C LYS A 280 -1.45 0.74 -5.56
N GLY A 281 -2.70 0.76 -6.02
CA GLY A 281 -3.84 1.29 -5.27
C GLY A 281 -4.25 0.40 -4.10
N GLN A 282 -4.29 -0.92 -4.27
CA GLN A 282 -4.51 -1.85 -3.15
C GLN A 282 -3.44 -1.69 -2.06
N ALA A 283 -2.18 -1.52 -2.45
CA ALA A 283 -1.10 -1.27 -1.50
C ALA A 283 -1.24 0.09 -0.80
N MET A 284 -1.60 1.15 -1.56
CA MET A 284 -1.91 2.47 -1.03
C MET A 284 -3.03 2.41 0.03
N ASP A 285 -4.10 1.65 -0.23
CA ASP A 285 -5.23 1.49 0.71
C ASP A 285 -4.78 0.88 2.04
N ARG A 286 -3.85 -0.09 2.02
CA ARG A 286 -3.28 -0.69 3.24
C ARG A 286 -2.48 0.32 4.04
N VAL A 287 -1.64 1.11 3.38
CA VAL A 287 -0.83 2.15 4.03
C VAL A 287 -1.71 3.27 4.58
N LEU A 288 -2.72 3.71 3.81
CA LEU A 288 -3.69 4.71 4.26
C LEU A 288 -4.48 4.24 5.47
N SER A 289 -4.92 2.98 5.47
CA SER A 289 -5.64 2.40 6.61
C SER A 289 -4.78 2.46 7.88
N TRP A 290 -3.49 2.18 7.78
CA TRP A 290 -2.55 2.31 8.89
C TRP A 290 -2.40 3.76 9.38
N TYR A 291 -2.23 4.73 8.48
CA TYR A 291 -2.15 6.14 8.88
C TYR A 291 -3.45 6.68 9.46
N ARG A 292 -4.62 6.28 8.93
CA ARG A 292 -5.94 6.66 9.46
C ARG A 292 -6.15 6.16 10.89
N GLN A 293 -5.66 4.97 11.22
CA GLN A 293 -5.68 4.48 12.60
C GLN A 293 -4.80 5.32 13.53
N CYS A 294 -3.69 5.88 13.03
CA CYS A 294 -2.77 6.70 13.82
C CYS A 294 -3.18 8.17 13.95
N HIS A 295 -3.84 8.75 12.94
CA HIS A 295 -4.07 10.20 12.83
C HIS A 295 -5.56 10.60 12.72
N GLY A 296 -6.46 9.66 12.43
CA GLY A 296 -7.88 9.93 12.23
C GLY A 296 -8.16 10.59 10.87
N ASN A 297 -7.98 11.92 10.80
CA ASN A 297 -8.28 12.71 9.60
C ASN A 297 -7.08 12.73 8.64
N VAL A 298 -7.08 11.85 7.64
CA VAL A 298 -5.97 11.67 6.68
C VAL A 298 -6.44 11.95 5.26
N ALA A 299 -5.69 12.80 4.55
CA ALA A 299 -5.82 13.01 3.12
C ALA A 299 -4.64 12.41 2.36
N SER A 300 -4.91 11.81 1.20
CA SER A 300 -3.89 11.25 0.32
C SER A 300 -3.60 12.15 -0.88
N VAL A 301 -2.33 12.43 -1.12
CA VAL A 301 -1.85 12.94 -2.42
C VAL A 301 -1.20 11.77 -3.14
N ALA A 302 -1.54 11.52 -4.40
CA ALA A 302 -0.89 10.48 -5.20
C ALA A 302 -0.32 11.08 -6.48
N LEU A 303 0.95 10.79 -6.77
CA LEU A 303 1.65 11.26 -7.95
C LEU A 303 2.15 10.07 -8.78
N GLY A 304 1.92 10.14 -10.09
CA GLY A 304 2.35 9.12 -11.05
C GLY A 304 2.47 9.68 -12.47
N ASP A 305 3.12 8.94 -13.36
CA ASP A 305 3.42 9.35 -14.73
C ASP A 305 2.85 8.39 -15.79
N SER A 306 2.43 7.19 -15.38
CA SER A 306 2.17 6.09 -16.31
C SER A 306 0.99 5.20 -15.90
N PRO A 307 0.49 4.32 -16.80
CA PRO A 307 -0.75 3.56 -16.57
C PRO A 307 -0.79 2.66 -15.35
N ASN A 308 0.34 2.12 -14.89
CA ASN A 308 0.40 1.32 -13.67
C ASN A 308 0.17 2.16 -12.40
N ASP A 309 0.20 3.49 -12.48
CA ASP A 309 -0.14 4.39 -11.37
C ASP A 309 -1.63 4.68 -11.27
N PHE A 310 -2.40 4.47 -12.33
CA PHE A 310 -3.82 4.83 -12.37
C PHE A 310 -4.62 4.22 -11.21
N PRO A 311 -4.42 2.94 -10.81
CA PRO A 311 -5.10 2.39 -9.64
C PRO A 311 -4.86 3.21 -8.35
N MET A 312 -3.66 3.77 -8.18
CA MET A 312 -3.33 4.62 -7.03
C MET A 312 -3.94 6.02 -7.19
N LEU A 313 -3.87 6.61 -8.39
CA LEU A 313 -4.44 7.93 -8.68
C LEU A 313 -5.98 7.93 -8.53
N GLU A 314 -6.67 6.90 -9.03
CA GLU A 314 -8.14 6.76 -8.93
C GLU A 314 -8.65 6.76 -7.48
N ARG A 315 -7.83 6.30 -6.54
CA ARG A 315 -8.17 6.19 -5.11
C ARG A 315 -7.80 7.43 -4.29
N ALA A 316 -7.02 8.34 -4.86
CA ALA A 316 -6.47 9.46 -4.11
C ALA A 316 -7.46 10.63 -3.93
N ASP A 317 -7.40 11.28 -2.77
CA ASP A 317 -8.08 12.56 -2.54
C ASP A 317 -7.56 13.66 -3.48
N PHE A 318 -6.23 13.70 -3.69
CA PHE A 318 -5.54 14.61 -4.61
C PHE A 318 -4.68 13.82 -5.61
N PRO A 319 -5.27 13.35 -6.72
CA PRO A 319 -4.52 12.69 -7.77
C PRO A 319 -3.78 13.71 -8.65
N VAL A 320 -2.50 13.44 -8.90
CA VAL A 320 -1.62 14.27 -9.72
C VAL A 320 -0.95 13.41 -10.77
N PHE A 321 -1.09 13.82 -12.03
CA PHE A 321 -0.37 13.24 -13.15
C PHE A 321 0.80 14.15 -13.53
N VAL A 322 2.01 13.59 -13.48
CA VAL A 322 3.27 14.28 -13.83
C VAL A 322 3.94 13.70 -15.09
N GLY A 323 3.20 12.88 -15.85
CA GLY A 323 3.63 12.34 -17.13
C GLY A 323 3.39 13.30 -18.30
N VAL A 324 3.45 12.79 -19.53
CA VAL A 324 3.34 13.63 -20.73
C VAL A 324 1.90 14.19 -20.85
N PRO A 325 1.70 15.52 -20.92
CA PRO A 325 0.36 16.12 -20.91
C PRO A 325 -0.58 15.64 -22.02
N LYS A 326 -0.04 15.24 -23.17
CA LYS A 326 -0.83 14.70 -24.29
C LYS A 326 -1.55 13.39 -23.93
N ASP A 327 -0.96 12.61 -23.03
CA ASP A 327 -1.52 11.34 -22.56
C ASP A 327 -2.59 11.58 -21.47
N ALA A 328 -2.65 12.80 -20.93
CA ALA A 328 -3.54 13.18 -19.83
C ALA A 328 -4.99 13.45 -20.25
N ALA A 329 -5.27 13.75 -21.52
CA ALA A 329 -6.62 14.08 -21.98
C ALA A 329 -7.63 12.95 -21.70
N ALA A 330 -7.27 11.72 -22.08
CA ALA A 330 -8.09 10.53 -21.80
C ALA A 330 -8.14 10.17 -20.30
N LEU A 331 -7.15 10.62 -19.52
CA LEU A 331 -7.08 10.37 -18.08
C LEU A 331 -8.00 11.28 -17.28
N THR A 332 -8.10 12.56 -17.68
CA THR A 332 -8.96 13.53 -16.99
C THR A 332 -10.45 13.17 -17.05
N GLU A 333 -10.86 12.40 -18.06
CA GLU A 333 -12.22 11.85 -18.14
C GLU A 333 -12.46 10.69 -17.16
N LYS A 334 -11.42 9.87 -16.92
CA LYS A 334 -11.51 8.66 -16.08
C LYS A 334 -11.28 8.93 -14.60
N ILE A 335 -10.44 9.90 -14.27
CA ILE A 335 -10.05 10.22 -12.88
C ILE A 335 -10.58 11.61 -12.53
N PRO A 336 -11.74 11.69 -11.84
CA PRO A 336 -12.27 12.96 -11.38
C PRO A 336 -11.26 13.68 -10.49
N ARG A 337 -11.11 15.00 -10.70
CA ARG A 337 -10.17 15.87 -9.95
C ARG A 337 -8.68 15.63 -10.23
N LEU A 338 -8.34 14.87 -11.28
CA LEU A 338 -6.95 14.72 -11.71
C LEU A 338 -6.33 16.09 -12.01
N THR A 339 -5.24 16.38 -11.32
CA THR A 339 -4.40 17.55 -11.61
C THR A 339 -3.28 17.12 -12.54
N VAL A 340 -3.19 17.73 -13.72
CA VAL A 340 -2.09 17.51 -14.67
C VAL A 340 -1.10 18.65 -14.52
N THR A 341 0.17 18.33 -14.28
CA THR A 341 1.21 19.37 -14.11
C THR A 341 1.71 19.88 -15.46
N PRO A 342 2.07 21.17 -15.58
CA PRO A 342 2.70 21.70 -16.79
C PRO A 342 4.09 21.13 -17.05
N GLU A 343 4.85 20.90 -15.98
CA GLU A 343 6.16 20.26 -16.01
C GLU A 343 6.04 18.76 -15.70
N GLN A 344 6.96 17.94 -16.21
CA GLN A 344 6.99 16.50 -16.00
C GLN A 344 7.93 16.12 -14.86
N GLY A 345 7.79 14.87 -14.39
CA GLY A 345 8.70 14.26 -13.42
C GLY A 345 8.97 15.12 -12.19
N PRO A 346 10.23 15.21 -11.71
CA PRO A 346 10.51 15.79 -10.40
C PRO A 346 10.17 17.28 -10.28
N ARG A 347 10.13 18.03 -11.39
CA ARG A 347 9.69 19.44 -11.39
C ARG A 347 8.18 19.56 -11.26
N GLY A 348 7.44 18.77 -12.03
CA GLY A 348 5.99 18.63 -11.90
C GLY A 348 5.61 18.21 -10.49
N TRP A 349 6.28 17.18 -9.97
CA TRP A 349 6.13 16.68 -8.61
C TRP A 349 6.34 17.78 -7.56
N ASN A 350 7.44 18.52 -7.66
CA ASN A 350 7.78 19.61 -6.74
C ASN A 350 6.70 20.69 -6.68
N SER A 351 6.25 21.15 -7.86
CA SER A 351 5.25 22.21 -7.96
C SER A 351 3.89 21.75 -7.45
N ALA A 352 3.46 20.54 -7.79
CA ALA A 352 2.17 20.00 -7.35
C ALA A 352 2.08 19.84 -5.83
N VAL A 353 3.09 19.21 -5.22
CA VAL A 353 3.11 18.97 -3.77
C VAL A 353 3.11 20.29 -2.99
N GLN A 354 3.95 21.26 -3.39
CA GLN A 354 3.96 22.57 -2.72
C GLN A 354 2.60 23.27 -2.86
N ASN A 355 2.05 23.34 -4.08
CA ASN A 355 0.77 23.99 -4.33
C ASN A 355 -0.37 23.38 -3.50
N ILE A 356 -0.42 22.04 -3.39
CA ILE A 356 -1.44 21.36 -2.59
C ILE A 356 -1.26 21.70 -1.11
N LEU A 357 -0.06 21.52 -0.56
CA LEU A 357 0.18 21.73 0.86
C LEU A 357 -0.02 23.20 1.28
N GLU A 358 0.47 24.15 0.47
CA GLU A 358 0.32 25.58 0.76
C GLU A 358 -1.14 26.05 0.72
N ARG A 359 -1.95 25.58 -0.23
CA ARG A 359 -3.38 25.91 -0.28
C ARG A 359 -4.12 25.47 0.98
N TYR A 360 -3.73 24.34 1.56
CA TYR A 360 -4.35 23.84 2.78
C TYR A 360 -3.82 24.50 4.05
N LEU A 361 -2.53 24.84 4.09
CA LEU A 361 -1.94 25.57 5.22
C LEU A 361 -2.38 27.02 5.30
N ASN A 362 -2.64 27.65 4.15
CA ASN A 362 -3.07 29.05 4.04
C ASN A 362 -4.59 29.22 4.04
N ARG A 363 -5.36 28.13 4.17
CA ARG A 363 -6.81 28.23 4.34
C ARG A 363 -7.07 28.89 5.71
N PRO A 364 -7.86 29.98 5.79
CA PRO A 364 -8.25 30.52 7.08
C PRO A 364 -8.85 29.37 7.90
N ALA A 365 -8.48 29.24 9.17
CA ALA A 365 -9.21 28.36 10.07
C ALA A 365 -10.66 28.86 10.06
N ASP A 366 -11.55 28.12 9.42
CA ASP A 366 -12.97 28.49 9.35
C ASP A 366 -13.45 28.73 10.80
N GLY A 367 -13.96 29.94 11.02
CA GLY A 367 -14.38 30.47 12.33
C GLY A 367 -15.70 29.94 12.84
#